data_AF-A0A2D9CJD2-F1
#
_entry.id   AF-A0A2D9CJD2-F1
#
_cell.length_a   1.000
_cell.length_b   1.000
_cell.length_c   1.000
_cell.angle_alpha   90.00
_cell.angle_beta   90.00
_cell.angle_gamma   90.00
#
_symmetry.space_group_name_H-M   'P 1'
#
loop_
_entity.id
_entity.type
_entity.pdbx_description
1 polymer ?
#
loop_
_entity_poly.entity_id
_entity_poly.type
_entity_poly.pdbx_seq_one_letter_code
_entity_poly.pdbx_strand_id
1 'polypeptide(L)'
;MISCTQVTKSFTLGDRTVHALRGVDLSIDTPGFTAIMGRSGSGKSTLLHMLSAMDRPDAGEITVSGHDLHRMSEREATRFRREEIGVIFQAFNLIPTMTAAENVQLPGLLAGRLSKALSDRSYELLDLLGLGDRGDHRPEALSGGEQQRVAIARALLYQPQVVFADEPTGNLDTSASQLVWSMLQRVAREEQVTVVMVTHEPEAASYCEKIFVMNDGMIVGTIDNPDAHQDQGGLDAGSIATRTQHLLSAS
;
A
#
# COMPACT_ATOMS: atom_id res chain seq x y z
N MET A 1 11.26 7.19 1.09
CA MET A 1 11.51 7.81 2.41
C MET A 1 10.22 8.40 2.93
N ILE A 2 9.75 7.92 4.08
CA ILE A 2 8.45 8.24 4.69
C ILE A 2 8.71 8.55 6.16
N SER A 3 8.18 9.66 6.67
CA SER A 3 8.23 9.97 8.09
C SER A 3 6.91 10.56 8.60
N CYS A 4 6.55 10.17 9.82
CA CYS A 4 5.47 10.73 10.61
C CYS A 4 6.03 11.16 11.96
N THR A 5 5.63 12.34 12.43
CA THR A 5 5.98 12.83 13.77
C THR A 5 4.73 13.31 14.49
N GLN A 6 4.39 12.64 15.59
CA GLN A 6 3.27 12.96 16.48
C GLN A 6 1.93 13.13 15.75
N VAL A 7 1.66 12.27 14.76
CA VAL A 7 0.46 12.38 13.92
C VAL A 7 -0.80 11.97 14.68
N THR A 8 -1.79 12.86 14.75
CA THR A 8 -3.09 12.59 15.38
C THR A 8 -4.23 12.73 14.39
N LYS A 9 -5.29 11.94 14.58
CA LYS A 9 -6.52 12.03 13.79
C LYS A 9 -7.72 11.57 14.60
N SER A 10 -8.78 12.37 14.58
CA SER A 10 -10.03 12.11 15.27
C SER A 10 -11.21 12.25 14.29
N PHE A 11 -12.25 11.45 14.52
CA PHE A 11 -13.51 11.52 13.77
C PHE A 11 -14.68 11.72 14.73
N THR A 12 -15.58 12.65 14.40
CA THR A 12 -16.82 12.86 15.14
C THR A 12 -17.92 12.01 14.53
N LEU A 13 -18.48 11.09 15.32
CA LEU A 13 -19.56 10.19 14.92
C LEU A 13 -20.77 10.43 15.84
N GLY A 14 -21.69 11.28 15.38
CA GLY A 14 -22.77 11.79 16.23
C GLY A 14 -22.19 12.53 17.45
N ASP A 15 -22.51 12.05 18.64
CA ASP A 15 -22.06 12.66 19.91
C ASP A 15 -20.73 12.09 20.43
N ARG A 16 -20.09 11.16 19.71
CA ARG A 16 -18.83 10.52 20.13
C ARG A 16 -17.67 11.00 19.26
N THR A 17 -16.52 11.21 19.88
CA THR A 17 -15.24 11.42 19.17
C THR A 17 -14.41 10.16 19.24
N VAL A 18 -13.99 9.67 18.09
CA VAL A 18 -13.11 8.50 17.94
C VAL A 18 -11.71 9.00 17.58
N HIS A 19 -10.74 8.79 18.46
CA HIS A 19 -9.33 9.10 18.20
C HIS A 19 -8.68 7.93 17.46
N ALA A 20 -8.68 7.99 16.13
CA ALA A 20 -8.16 6.96 15.26
C ALA A 20 -6.62 6.90 15.26
N LEU A 21 -5.94 8.05 15.33
CA LEU A 21 -4.48 8.15 15.52
C LEU A 21 -4.18 9.04 16.74
N ARG A 22 -3.25 8.60 17.59
CA ARG A 22 -2.99 9.18 18.92
C ARG A 22 -1.54 9.63 19.10
N GLY A 23 -0.93 10.20 18.07
CA GLY A 23 0.46 10.64 18.10
C GLY A 23 1.38 9.57 17.53
N VAL A 24 1.17 9.21 16.26
CA VAL A 24 1.98 8.21 15.57
C VAL A 24 3.33 8.80 15.17
N ASP A 25 4.40 8.13 15.58
CA ASP A 25 5.75 8.28 15.06
C ASP A 25 6.13 7.05 14.22
N LEU A 26 6.66 7.28 13.01
CA LEU A 26 7.08 6.22 12.09
C LEU A 26 8.13 6.77 11.13
N SER A 27 9.16 5.97 10.81
CA SER A 27 10.16 6.29 9.78
C SER A 27 10.49 5.07 8.93
N ILE A 28 10.45 5.25 7.61
CA ILE A 28 10.84 4.26 6.59
C ILE A 28 11.80 4.96 5.62
N ASP A 29 13.10 4.67 5.80
CA ASP A 29 14.16 5.41 5.13
C ASP A 29 14.70 4.72 3.88
N THR A 30 14.43 3.42 3.72
CA THR A 30 14.92 2.61 2.61
C THR A 30 13.76 2.11 1.71
N PRO A 31 14.00 1.95 0.40
CA PRO A 31 13.15 1.10 -0.44
C PRO A 31 13.06 -0.32 0.12
N GLY A 32 12.01 -1.04 -0.23
CA GLY A 32 11.73 -2.37 0.31
C GLY A 32 10.26 -2.55 0.63
N PHE A 33 9.91 -3.74 1.12
CA PHE A 33 8.54 -4.10 1.42
C PHE A 33 8.29 -4.04 2.93
N THR A 34 7.42 -3.12 3.36
CA THR A 34 7.09 -2.88 4.76
C THR A 34 5.62 -3.16 5.03
N ALA A 35 5.31 -3.74 6.19
CA ALA A 35 3.96 -3.92 6.67
C ALA A 35 3.63 -2.99 7.85
N ILE A 36 2.38 -2.58 7.95
CA ILE A 36 1.75 -2.03 9.16
C ILE A 36 0.69 -3.04 9.59
N MET A 37 0.95 -3.74 10.69
CA MET A 37 0.10 -4.76 11.29
C MET A 37 -0.64 -4.25 12.52
N GLY A 38 -1.75 -4.90 12.86
CA GLY A 38 -2.53 -4.54 14.04
C GLY A 38 -3.96 -5.06 13.93
N ARG A 39 -4.67 -5.07 15.06
CA ARG A 39 -6.06 -5.55 15.13
C ARG A 39 -6.98 -4.68 14.28
N SER A 40 -8.16 -5.21 13.95
CA SER A 40 -9.21 -4.38 13.34
C SER A 40 -9.51 -3.17 14.23
N GLY A 41 -9.67 -2.00 13.63
CA GLY A 41 -9.91 -0.75 14.37
C GLY A 41 -8.69 -0.09 15.01
N SER A 42 -7.47 -0.63 14.87
CA SER A 42 -6.27 -0.04 15.48
C SER A 42 -5.77 1.26 14.82
N GLY A 43 -6.38 1.69 13.71
CA GLY A 43 -6.02 2.92 12.99
C GLY A 43 -5.17 2.73 11.74
N LYS A 44 -4.88 1.49 11.31
CA LYS A 44 -3.99 1.18 10.18
C LYS A 44 -4.39 1.87 8.87
N SER A 45 -5.62 1.67 8.41
CA SER A 45 -6.11 2.29 7.18
C SER A 45 -6.19 3.81 7.32
N THR A 46 -6.50 4.33 8.51
CA THR A 46 -6.41 5.78 8.78
C THR A 46 -4.99 6.30 8.60
N LEU A 47 -3.98 5.62 9.15
CA LEU A 47 -2.57 6.00 8.97
C LEU A 47 -2.17 5.92 7.48
N LEU A 48 -2.56 4.86 6.78
CA LEU A 48 -2.30 4.73 5.34
C LEU A 48 -2.98 5.83 4.53
N HIS A 49 -4.20 6.26 4.89
CA HIS A 49 -4.88 7.39 4.26
C HIS A 49 -4.16 8.71 4.49
N MET A 50 -3.59 8.93 5.69
CA MET A 50 -2.76 10.12 5.95
C MET A 50 -1.48 10.09 5.10
N LEU A 51 -0.79 8.95 5.06
CA LEU A 51 0.46 8.75 4.31
C LEU A 51 0.26 8.88 2.79
N SER A 52 -0.92 8.53 2.29
CA SER A 52 -1.28 8.67 0.87
C SER A 52 -1.92 10.02 0.53
N ALA A 53 -1.96 10.97 1.48
CA ALA A 53 -2.64 12.25 1.34
C ALA A 53 -4.13 12.12 0.95
N MET A 54 -4.80 11.00 1.24
CA MET A 54 -6.25 10.84 1.01
C MET A 54 -7.09 11.58 2.06
N ASP A 55 -6.51 11.81 3.23
CA ASP A 55 -7.09 12.62 4.28
C ASP A 55 -5.95 13.35 5.03
N ARG A 56 -6.27 14.33 5.87
CA ARG A 56 -5.29 15.20 6.55
C ARG A 56 -5.22 14.93 8.05
N PRO A 57 -4.03 15.05 8.66
CA PRO A 57 -3.89 14.93 10.10
C PRO A 57 -4.54 16.13 10.81
N ASP A 58 -5.01 15.91 12.04
CA ASP A 58 -5.47 17.00 12.91
C ASP A 58 -4.26 17.78 13.49
N ALA A 59 -3.17 17.06 13.77
CA ALA A 59 -1.90 17.58 14.23
C ALA A 59 -0.76 16.60 13.88
N GLY A 60 0.47 17.08 14.00
CA GLY A 60 1.68 16.36 13.63
C GLY A 60 2.11 16.59 12.18
N GLU A 61 3.26 16.03 11.84
CA GLU A 61 3.92 16.25 10.55
C GLU A 61 4.05 14.94 9.78
N ILE A 62 3.84 15.00 8.47
CA ILE A 62 3.97 13.86 7.56
C ILE A 62 4.78 14.31 6.36
N THR A 63 5.81 13.52 6.05
CA THR A 63 6.65 13.68 4.85
C THR A 63 6.69 12.38 4.06
N VAL A 64 6.44 12.43 2.76
CA VAL A 64 6.52 11.27 1.86
C VAL A 64 7.27 11.67 0.60
N SER A 65 8.36 10.96 0.29
CA SER A 65 9.19 11.22 -0.90
C SER A 65 9.61 12.70 -1.00
N GLY A 66 9.97 13.30 0.13
CA GLY A 66 10.37 14.72 0.23
C GLY A 66 9.22 15.73 0.23
N HIS A 67 7.95 15.30 0.26
CA HIS A 67 6.79 16.18 0.24
C HIS A 67 6.12 16.30 1.60
N ASP A 68 5.97 17.52 2.11
CA ASP A 68 5.24 17.85 3.35
C ASP A 68 3.72 17.74 3.17
N LEU A 69 3.13 16.57 3.44
CA LEU A 69 1.72 16.32 3.15
C LEU A 69 0.77 17.17 4.01
N HIS A 70 1.14 17.44 5.26
CA HIS A 70 0.36 18.24 6.21
C HIS A 70 0.16 19.70 5.78
N ARG A 71 0.96 20.20 4.82
CA ARG A 71 0.89 21.58 4.29
C ARG A 71 0.18 21.67 2.95
N MET A 72 -0.15 20.54 2.33
CA MET A 72 -0.73 20.53 0.99
C MET A 72 -2.16 21.07 0.98
N SER A 73 -2.44 21.95 0.03
CA SER A 73 -3.79 22.23 -0.44
C SER A 73 -4.41 21.01 -1.12
N GLU A 74 -5.73 21.01 -1.33
CA GLU A 74 -6.40 19.85 -1.93
C GLU A 74 -5.96 19.62 -3.39
N ARG A 75 -5.63 20.71 -4.09
CA ARG A 75 -5.09 20.66 -5.44
C ARG A 75 -3.70 20.03 -5.48
N GLU A 76 -2.87 20.30 -4.48
CA GLU A 76 -1.54 19.70 -4.36
C GLU A 76 -1.64 18.24 -3.98
N ALA A 77 -2.48 17.89 -3.01
CA ALA A 77 -2.74 16.50 -2.62
C ALA A 77 -3.28 15.67 -3.80
N THR A 78 -4.20 16.23 -4.61
CA THR A 78 -4.69 15.57 -5.83
C THR A 78 -3.58 15.31 -6.85
N ARG A 79 -2.64 16.25 -7.01
CA ARG A 79 -1.49 16.07 -7.91
C ARG A 79 -0.54 15.01 -7.36
N PHE A 80 -0.21 15.09 -6.07
CA PHE A 80 0.64 14.12 -5.36
C PHE A 80 0.10 12.69 -5.50
N ARG A 81 -1.19 12.47 -5.20
CA ARG A 81 -1.86 11.16 -5.35
C ARG A 81 -1.82 10.59 -6.77
N ARG A 82 -1.76 11.46 -7.78
CA ARG A 82 -1.79 11.05 -9.19
C ARG A 82 -0.40 10.77 -9.77
N GLU A 83 0.61 11.51 -9.31
CA GLU A 83 1.91 11.58 -9.97
C GLU A 83 3.07 11.02 -9.12
N GLU A 84 2.97 11.06 -7.79
CA GLU A 84 4.11 10.76 -6.90
C GLU A 84 4.00 9.42 -6.17
N ILE A 85 2.78 8.89 -6.00
CA ILE A 85 2.50 7.65 -5.25
C ILE A 85 1.62 6.69 -6.03
N GLY A 86 1.78 5.40 -5.76
CA GLY A 86 0.83 4.36 -6.16
C GLY A 86 -0.09 3.99 -5.00
N VAL A 87 -1.34 3.65 -5.29
CA VAL A 87 -2.29 3.14 -4.29
C VAL A 87 -2.98 1.89 -4.80
N ILE A 88 -2.98 0.86 -3.97
CA ILE A 88 -3.60 -0.44 -4.19
C ILE A 88 -4.67 -0.63 -3.12
N PHE A 89 -5.88 -1.01 -3.52
CA PHE A 89 -7.02 -1.20 -2.64
C PHE A 89 -7.48 -2.66 -2.64
N GLN A 90 -8.03 -3.13 -1.53
CA GLN A 90 -8.68 -4.44 -1.41
C GLN A 90 -9.76 -4.70 -2.47
N ALA A 91 -10.53 -3.68 -2.85
CA ALA A 91 -11.64 -3.80 -3.79
C ALA A 91 -11.24 -3.66 -5.28
N PHE A 92 -9.94 -3.66 -5.60
CA PHE A 92 -9.36 -3.44 -6.94
C PHE A 92 -9.59 -2.03 -7.53
N ASN A 93 -10.80 -1.48 -7.34
CA ASN A 93 -11.29 -0.21 -7.88
C ASN A 93 -11.03 -0.07 -9.39
N LEU A 94 -11.21 -1.16 -10.15
CA LEU A 94 -11.14 -1.12 -11.62
C LEU A 94 -12.43 -0.54 -12.20
N ILE A 95 -12.32 0.20 -13.29
CA ILE A 95 -13.46 0.71 -14.06
C ILE A 95 -14.00 -0.43 -14.93
N PRO A 96 -15.25 -0.90 -14.70
CA PRO A 96 -15.76 -2.11 -15.35
C PRO A 96 -15.87 -2.03 -16.87
N THR A 97 -16.05 -0.82 -17.40
CA THR A 97 -16.22 -0.58 -18.85
C THR A 97 -14.89 -0.49 -19.60
N MET A 98 -13.77 -0.41 -18.89
CA MET A 98 -12.43 -0.27 -19.46
C MET A 98 -11.71 -1.63 -19.50
N THR A 99 -10.83 -1.83 -20.48
CA THR A 99 -9.94 -3.00 -20.53
C THR A 99 -8.89 -2.96 -19.41
N ALA A 100 -8.14 -4.05 -19.23
CA ALA A 100 -7.02 -4.09 -18.30
C ALA A 100 -5.98 -3.01 -18.63
N ALA A 101 -5.57 -2.89 -19.90
CA ALA A 101 -4.62 -1.88 -20.34
C ALA A 101 -5.17 -0.45 -20.11
N GLU A 102 -6.43 -0.19 -20.45
CA GLU A 102 -7.07 1.09 -20.20
C GLU A 102 -7.13 1.42 -18.70
N ASN A 103 -7.44 0.43 -17.85
CA ASN A 103 -7.42 0.59 -16.40
C ASN A 103 -6.02 0.95 -15.87
N VAL A 104 -4.97 0.30 -16.38
CA VAL A 104 -3.58 0.65 -16.06
C VAL A 104 -3.28 2.08 -16.49
N GLN A 105 -3.72 2.50 -17.68
CA GLN A 105 -3.49 3.82 -18.27
C GLN A 105 -4.35 4.94 -17.66
N LEU A 106 -5.34 4.62 -16.83
CA LEU A 106 -6.31 5.57 -16.27
C LEU A 106 -5.67 6.82 -15.62
N PRO A 107 -4.58 6.73 -14.84
CA PRO A 107 -3.92 7.93 -14.30
C PRO A 107 -3.41 8.89 -15.38
N GLY A 108 -2.93 8.37 -16.51
CA GLY A 108 -2.52 9.14 -17.68
C GLY A 108 -3.70 9.79 -18.42
N LEU A 109 -4.79 9.05 -18.56
CA LEU A 109 -6.03 9.54 -19.17
C LEU A 109 -6.64 10.68 -18.35
N LEU A 110 -6.74 10.52 -17.02
CA LEU A 110 -7.28 11.54 -16.12
C LEU A 110 -6.40 12.80 -16.03
N ALA A 111 -5.08 12.65 -16.21
CA ALA A 111 -4.17 13.78 -16.30
C ALA A 111 -4.28 14.54 -17.64
N GLY A 112 -4.94 13.96 -18.65
CA GLY A 112 -4.92 14.45 -20.03
C GLY A 112 -3.52 14.35 -20.67
N ARG A 113 -2.71 13.39 -20.22
CA ARG A 113 -1.28 13.25 -20.58
C ARG A 113 -0.88 11.83 -20.94
N LEU A 114 -1.80 10.99 -21.43
CA LEU A 114 -1.44 9.65 -21.91
C LEU A 114 -0.53 9.76 -23.14
N SER A 115 0.76 9.58 -22.92
CA SER A 115 1.77 9.56 -23.98
C SER A 115 1.98 8.14 -24.50
N LYS A 116 2.61 8.00 -25.67
CA LYS A 116 3.04 6.70 -26.19
C LYS A 116 3.93 5.96 -25.16
N ALA A 117 4.85 6.66 -24.49
CA ALA A 117 5.71 6.06 -23.49
C ALA A 117 4.95 5.48 -22.29
N LEU A 118 3.90 6.18 -21.81
CA LEU A 118 3.05 5.65 -20.74
C LEU A 118 2.20 4.47 -21.22
N SER A 119 1.72 4.51 -22.46
CA SER A 119 1.01 3.38 -23.06
C SER A 119 1.93 2.16 -23.16
N ASP A 120 3.13 2.30 -23.73
CA ASP A 120 4.09 1.20 -23.88
C ASP A 120 4.45 0.62 -22.49
N ARG A 121 4.73 1.48 -21.50
CA ARG A 121 4.96 1.07 -20.11
C ARG A 121 3.78 0.32 -19.49
N SER A 122 2.53 0.67 -19.83
CA SER A 122 1.37 -0.04 -19.30
C SER A 122 1.34 -1.51 -19.75
N TYR A 123 1.75 -1.80 -20.98
CA TYR A 123 1.86 -3.16 -21.49
C TYR A 123 3.06 -3.90 -20.89
N GLU A 124 4.21 -3.23 -20.73
CA GLU A 124 5.37 -3.80 -20.02
C GLU A 124 5.02 -4.21 -18.59
N LEU A 125 4.24 -3.39 -17.87
CA LEU A 125 3.78 -3.70 -16.52
C LEU A 125 2.78 -4.86 -16.49
N LEU A 126 1.90 -4.96 -17.48
CA LEU A 126 1.02 -6.12 -17.61
C LEU A 126 1.83 -7.40 -17.87
N ASP A 127 2.82 -7.37 -18.76
CA ASP A 127 3.73 -8.49 -19.02
C ASP A 127 4.51 -8.90 -17.76
N LEU A 128 5.07 -7.92 -17.05
CA LEU A 128 5.82 -8.13 -15.79
C LEU A 128 4.98 -8.86 -14.74
N LEU A 129 3.68 -8.59 -14.69
CA LEU A 129 2.72 -9.20 -13.77
C LEU A 129 2.06 -10.46 -14.33
N GLY A 130 2.48 -10.94 -15.51
CA GLY A 130 1.95 -12.15 -16.14
C GLY A 130 0.54 -11.98 -16.71
N LEU A 131 0.23 -10.78 -17.22
CA LEU A 131 -1.04 -10.36 -17.81
C LEU A 131 -0.92 -9.91 -19.27
N GLY A 132 0.17 -10.24 -19.97
CA GLY A 132 0.40 -9.82 -21.36
C GLY A 132 -0.77 -10.08 -22.30
N ASP A 133 -1.25 -11.34 -22.31
CA ASP A 133 -2.40 -11.76 -23.13
C ASP A 133 -3.76 -11.29 -22.59
N ARG A 134 -3.77 -10.54 -21.48
CA ARG A 134 -4.98 -10.07 -20.79
C ARG A 134 -5.26 -8.59 -21.00
N GLY A 135 -4.40 -7.84 -21.67
CA GLY A 135 -4.51 -6.38 -21.84
C GLY A 135 -5.88 -5.90 -22.36
N ASP A 136 -6.49 -6.64 -23.29
CA ASP A 136 -7.78 -6.28 -23.90
C ASP A 136 -9.01 -6.80 -23.15
N HIS A 137 -8.82 -7.56 -22.08
CA HIS A 137 -9.93 -8.11 -21.30
C HIS A 137 -10.49 -7.05 -20.35
N ARG A 138 -11.81 -7.03 -20.17
CA ARG A 138 -12.49 -6.23 -19.14
C ARG A 138 -12.46 -6.95 -17.78
N PRO A 139 -12.63 -6.23 -16.65
CA PRO A 139 -12.57 -6.81 -15.31
C PRO A 139 -13.45 -8.05 -15.10
N GLU A 140 -14.64 -8.09 -15.70
CA GLU A 140 -15.56 -9.24 -15.63
C GLU A 140 -15.01 -10.53 -16.25
N ALA A 141 -14.01 -10.43 -17.12
CA ALA A 141 -13.34 -11.57 -17.76
C ALA A 141 -12.01 -11.94 -17.07
N LEU A 142 -11.70 -11.34 -15.92
CA LEU A 142 -10.49 -11.56 -15.14
C LEU A 142 -10.84 -12.17 -13.77
N SER A 143 -10.04 -13.14 -13.33
CA SER A 143 -10.08 -13.61 -11.94
C SER A 143 -9.71 -12.50 -10.95
N GLY A 144 -10.09 -12.65 -9.68
CA GLY A 144 -9.76 -11.66 -8.64
C GLY A 144 -8.25 -11.38 -8.54
N GLY A 145 -7.41 -12.42 -8.63
CA GLY A 145 -5.96 -12.27 -8.63
C GLY A 145 -5.41 -11.59 -9.89
N GLU A 146 -6.04 -11.78 -11.06
CA GLU A 146 -5.71 -11.01 -12.27
C GLU A 146 -6.15 -9.53 -12.11
N GLN A 147 -7.33 -9.26 -11.57
CA GLN A 147 -7.79 -7.89 -11.31
C GLN A 147 -6.89 -7.15 -10.32
N GLN A 148 -6.45 -7.82 -9.25
CA GLN A 148 -5.49 -7.26 -8.29
C GLN A 148 -4.17 -6.89 -8.97
N ARG A 149 -3.67 -7.75 -9.86
CA ARG A 149 -2.46 -7.47 -10.66
C ARG A 149 -2.64 -6.29 -11.60
N VAL A 150 -3.81 -6.13 -12.24
CA VAL A 150 -4.12 -4.92 -13.01
C VAL A 150 -4.07 -3.68 -12.11
N ALA A 151 -4.60 -3.75 -10.89
CA ALA A 151 -4.52 -2.65 -9.93
C ALA A 151 -3.07 -2.33 -9.50
N ILE A 152 -2.22 -3.34 -9.35
CA ILE A 152 -0.78 -3.17 -9.09
C ILE A 152 -0.09 -2.49 -10.28
N ALA A 153 -0.30 -2.96 -11.51
CA ALA A 153 0.23 -2.31 -12.71
C ALA A 153 -0.19 -0.84 -12.80
N ARG A 154 -1.47 -0.54 -12.54
CA ARG A 154 -1.98 0.84 -12.49
C ARG A 154 -1.22 1.71 -11.47
N ALA A 155 -0.94 1.17 -10.29
CA ALA A 155 -0.21 1.88 -9.24
C ALA A 155 1.25 2.18 -9.63
N LEU A 156 1.85 1.38 -10.51
CA LEU A 156 3.26 1.50 -10.92
C LEU A 156 3.46 2.32 -12.20
N LEU A 157 2.38 2.76 -12.85
CA LEU A 157 2.44 3.43 -14.16
C LEU A 157 3.41 4.63 -14.18
N TYR A 158 3.40 5.45 -13.13
CA TYR A 158 4.21 6.67 -13.06
C TYR A 158 5.57 6.51 -12.36
N GLN A 159 6.05 5.27 -12.15
CA GLN A 159 7.30 5.02 -11.41
C GLN A 159 7.32 5.71 -10.03
N PRO A 160 6.27 5.52 -9.20
CA PRO A 160 6.23 6.18 -7.91
C PRO A 160 7.37 5.68 -7.02
N GLN A 161 7.88 6.55 -6.14
CA GLN A 161 8.85 6.14 -5.12
C GLN A 161 8.20 5.35 -3.98
N VAL A 162 6.88 5.48 -3.81
CA VAL A 162 6.12 4.81 -2.75
C VAL A 162 4.82 4.24 -3.30
N VAL A 163 4.51 3.01 -2.93
CA VAL A 163 3.22 2.36 -3.17
C VAL A 163 2.57 2.00 -1.85
N PHE A 164 1.36 2.48 -1.63
CA PHE A 164 0.53 2.12 -0.47
C PHE A 164 -0.45 1.02 -0.86
N ALA A 165 -0.56 -0.02 -0.04
CA ALA A 165 -1.47 -1.14 -0.27
C ALA A 165 -2.37 -1.36 0.96
N ASP A 166 -3.66 -1.06 0.84
CA ASP A 166 -4.64 -1.25 1.90
C ASP A 166 -5.34 -2.61 1.73
N GLU A 167 -4.92 -3.59 2.53
CA GLU A 167 -5.38 -4.98 2.51
C GLU A 167 -5.50 -5.57 1.08
N PRO A 168 -4.39 -5.57 0.29
CA PRO A 168 -4.42 -5.90 -1.14
C PRO A 168 -4.89 -7.32 -1.46
N THR A 169 -5.04 -8.19 -0.46
CA THR A 169 -5.39 -9.60 -0.62
C THR A 169 -6.69 -9.99 0.09
N GLY A 170 -7.39 -9.05 0.73
CA GLY A 170 -8.57 -9.36 1.56
C GLY A 170 -9.78 -9.96 0.82
N ASN A 171 -9.77 -9.95 -0.52
CA ASN A 171 -10.81 -10.54 -1.38
C ASN A 171 -10.31 -11.73 -2.23
N LEU A 172 -9.11 -12.25 -1.94
CA LEU A 172 -8.46 -13.29 -2.73
C LEU A 172 -8.41 -14.62 -1.96
N ASP A 173 -8.38 -15.73 -2.70
CA ASP A 173 -8.02 -17.02 -2.13
C ASP A 173 -6.53 -17.07 -1.77
N THR A 174 -6.15 -18.00 -0.90
CA THR A 174 -4.77 -18.13 -0.39
C THR A 174 -3.71 -18.22 -1.48
N SER A 175 -3.98 -18.94 -2.57
CA SER A 175 -3.00 -19.13 -3.65
C SER A 175 -2.80 -17.85 -4.44
N ALA A 176 -3.88 -17.12 -4.72
CA ALA A 176 -3.83 -15.80 -5.35
C ALA A 176 -3.17 -14.76 -4.44
N SER A 177 -3.41 -14.82 -3.12
CA SER A 177 -2.78 -13.93 -2.13
C SER A 177 -1.26 -14.09 -2.09
N GLN A 178 -0.77 -15.33 -2.03
CA GLN A 178 0.68 -15.61 -2.06
C GLN A 178 1.36 -15.12 -3.34
N LEU A 179 0.69 -15.28 -4.48
CA LEU A 179 1.16 -14.72 -5.74
C LEU A 179 1.28 -13.18 -5.63
N VAL A 180 0.26 -12.51 -5.11
CA VAL A 180 0.26 -11.05 -4.95
C VAL A 180 1.37 -10.57 -4.01
N TRP A 181 1.58 -11.21 -2.87
CA TRP A 181 2.63 -10.82 -1.93
C TRP A 181 4.03 -11.03 -2.51
N SER A 182 4.28 -12.17 -3.17
CA SER A 182 5.55 -12.41 -3.86
C SER A 182 5.82 -11.42 -4.99
N MET A 183 4.78 -11.02 -5.73
CA MET A 183 4.90 -9.96 -6.75
C MET A 183 5.21 -8.59 -6.14
N LEU A 184 4.54 -8.19 -5.07
CA LEU A 184 4.82 -6.91 -4.40
C LEU A 184 6.24 -6.87 -3.84
N GLN A 185 6.71 -7.97 -3.24
CA GLN A 185 8.08 -8.12 -2.77
C GLN A 185 9.09 -7.99 -3.93
N ARG A 186 8.83 -8.67 -5.05
CA ARG A 186 9.66 -8.59 -6.25
C ARG A 186 9.68 -7.17 -6.84
N VAL A 187 8.53 -6.52 -6.96
CA VAL A 187 8.40 -5.14 -7.44
C VAL A 187 9.17 -4.17 -6.54
N ALA A 188 9.03 -4.28 -5.22
CA ALA A 188 9.76 -3.44 -4.27
C ALA A 188 11.28 -3.49 -4.51
N ARG A 189 11.79 -4.69 -4.83
CA ARG A 189 13.22 -4.92 -5.11
C ARG A 189 13.63 -4.48 -6.52
N GLU A 190 12.93 -4.91 -7.56
CA GLU A 190 13.30 -4.67 -8.95
C GLU A 190 13.13 -3.20 -9.36
N GLU A 191 12.03 -2.56 -8.94
CA GLU A 191 11.74 -1.15 -9.24
C GLU A 191 12.33 -0.20 -8.18
N GLN A 192 13.00 -0.71 -7.14
CA GLN A 192 13.56 0.07 -6.03
C GLN A 192 12.52 1.01 -5.38
N VAL A 193 11.29 0.51 -5.21
CA VAL A 193 10.15 1.25 -4.66
C VAL A 193 9.91 0.87 -3.20
N THR A 194 9.49 1.83 -2.37
CA THR A 194 9.00 1.53 -1.01
C THR A 194 7.54 1.08 -1.11
N VAL A 195 7.26 -0.18 -0.77
CA VAL A 195 5.87 -0.67 -0.65
C VAL A 195 5.48 -0.67 0.82
N VAL A 196 4.38 0.00 1.17
CA VAL A 196 3.81 -0.01 2.52
C VAL A 196 2.44 -0.67 2.47
N MET A 197 2.34 -1.87 3.02
CA MET A 197 1.10 -2.63 3.09
C MET A 197 0.49 -2.56 4.49
N VAL A 198 -0.80 -2.26 4.56
CA VAL A 198 -1.61 -2.52 5.75
C VAL A 198 -2.19 -3.92 5.65
N THR A 199 -2.05 -4.70 6.73
CA THR A 199 -2.62 -6.04 6.82
C THR A 199 -2.86 -6.41 8.28
N HIS A 200 -3.71 -7.40 8.50
CA HIS A 200 -3.83 -8.10 9.78
C HIS A 200 -3.32 -9.55 9.70
N GLU A 201 -2.89 -10.00 8.52
CA GLU A 201 -2.46 -11.36 8.22
C GLU A 201 -0.95 -11.54 8.44
N PRO A 202 -0.51 -12.43 9.36
CA PRO A 202 0.91 -12.72 9.55
C PRO A 202 1.59 -13.31 8.30
N GLU A 203 0.84 -14.05 7.48
CA GLU A 203 1.34 -14.59 6.20
C GLU A 203 1.69 -13.49 5.20
N ALA A 204 0.88 -12.43 5.10
CA ALA A 204 1.20 -11.30 4.26
C ALA A 204 2.48 -10.58 4.75
N ALA A 205 2.60 -10.42 6.08
CA ALA A 205 3.72 -9.76 6.70
C ALA A 205 5.04 -10.54 6.63
N SER A 206 5.03 -11.86 6.41
CA SER A 206 6.27 -12.64 6.25
C SER A 206 7.06 -12.29 4.99
N TYR A 207 6.40 -11.66 4.01
CA TYR A 207 7.06 -11.11 2.81
C TYR A 207 7.70 -9.75 3.04
N CYS A 208 7.45 -9.11 4.19
CA CYS A 208 7.93 -7.77 4.49
C CYS A 208 9.23 -7.82 5.31
N GLU A 209 10.15 -6.91 4.99
CA GLU A 209 11.46 -6.77 5.63
C GLU A 209 11.35 -6.05 6.98
N LYS A 210 10.33 -5.21 7.13
CA LYS A 210 10.02 -4.49 8.35
C LYS A 210 8.52 -4.46 8.59
N ILE A 211 8.13 -4.68 9.84
CA ILE A 211 6.73 -4.74 10.25
C ILE A 211 6.55 -3.78 11.40
N PHE A 212 5.71 -2.76 11.23
CA PHE A 212 5.26 -1.87 12.29
C PHE A 212 4.01 -2.46 12.92
N VAL A 213 3.97 -2.58 14.25
CA VAL A 213 2.80 -3.08 14.97
C VAL A 213 2.05 -1.91 15.58
N MET A 214 0.76 -1.83 15.30
CA MET A 214 -0.12 -0.75 15.68
C MET A 214 -1.23 -1.23 16.62
N ASN A 215 -1.44 -0.49 17.71
CA ASN A 215 -2.50 -0.72 18.68
C ASN A 215 -3.13 0.61 19.08
N ASP A 216 -4.47 0.67 19.14
CA ASP A 216 -5.24 1.84 19.60
C ASP A 216 -4.73 3.21 19.11
N GLY A 217 -4.40 3.30 17.81
CA GLY A 217 -3.98 4.56 17.19
C GLY A 217 -2.50 4.91 17.36
N MET A 218 -1.66 4.00 17.88
CA MET A 218 -0.22 4.21 18.08
C MET A 218 0.61 3.04 17.54
N ILE A 219 1.85 3.31 17.16
CA ILE A 219 2.85 2.26 16.89
C ILE A 219 3.41 1.80 18.24
N VAL A 220 3.29 0.50 18.53
CA VAL A 220 3.72 -0.11 19.80
C VAL A 220 5.05 -0.85 19.68
N GLY A 221 5.52 -1.08 18.46
CA GLY A 221 6.84 -1.67 18.22
C GLY A 221 7.06 -2.05 16.76
N THR A 222 8.22 -2.60 16.49
CA THR A 222 8.62 -3.08 15.17
C THR A 222 9.15 -4.50 15.24
N ILE A 223 9.01 -5.24 14.15
CA ILE A 223 9.63 -6.55 13.92
C ILE A 223 10.46 -6.42 12.65
N ASP A 224 11.76 -6.69 12.78
CA ASP A 224 12.67 -6.75 11.65
C ASP A 224 12.74 -8.18 11.10
N ASN A 225 12.68 -8.30 9.78
CA ASN A 225 12.71 -9.53 9.00
C ASN A 225 13.60 -9.35 7.76
N PRO A 226 14.89 -9.01 7.94
CA PRO A 226 15.76 -8.57 6.84
C PRO A 226 15.93 -9.63 5.74
N ASP A 227 15.69 -10.91 6.05
CA ASP A 227 15.81 -12.03 5.12
C ASP A 227 14.47 -12.43 4.47
N ALA A 228 13.43 -11.58 4.54
CA ALA A 228 12.10 -11.85 3.99
C ALA A 228 12.10 -12.26 2.51
N HIS A 229 13.08 -11.78 1.75
CA HIS A 229 13.25 -12.06 0.31
C HIS A 229 14.05 -13.34 0.03
N GLN A 230 14.47 -14.07 1.06
CA GLN A 230 15.17 -15.34 0.94
C GLN A 230 14.21 -16.50 1.25
N ASP A 231 14.08 -17.44 0.31
CA ASP A 231 13.17 -18.60 0.40
C ASP A 231 13.32 -19.44 1.69
N GLN A 232 14.44 -19.32 2.42
CA GLN A 232 14.74 -20.08 3.64
C GLN A 232 15.34 -19.23 4.79
N GLY A 233 15.19 -17.90 4.75
CA GLY A 233 15.81 -17.01 5.76
C GLY A 233 14.83 -16.16 6.58
N GLY A 234 13.68 -15.81 5.99
CA GLY A 234 12.70 -14.93 6.63
C GLY A 234 11.94 -15.56 7.81
N LEU A 235 11.38 -14.70 8.66
CA LEU A 235 10.43 -15.08 9.68
C LEU A 235 9.17 -15.66 9.04
N ASP A 236 8.75 -16.82 9.51
CA ASP A 236 7.46 -17.40 9.13
C ASP A 236 6.27 -16.66 9.78
N ALA A 237 5.08 -16.95 9.27
CA ALA A 237 3.83 -16.37 9.75
C ALA A 237 3.61 -16.63 11.26
N GLY A 238 4.00 -17.81 11.77
CA GLY A 238 3.87 -18.16 13.18
C GLY A 238 4.76 -17.31 14.09
N SER A 239 6.00 -17.06 13.68
CA SER A 239 6.95 -16.20 14.37
C SER A 239 6.46 -14.75 14.40
N ILE A 240 5.96 -14.25 13.27
CA ILE A 240 5.39 -12.90 13.19
C ILE A 240 4.15 -12.76 14.07
N ALA A 241 3.24 -13.74 14.05
CA ALA A 241 2.04 -13.73 14.89
C ALA A 241 2.42 -13.67 16.37
N THR A 242 3.38 -14.48 16.80
CA THR A 242 3.85 -14.55 18.19
C THR A 242 4.46 -13.21 18.63
N ARG A 243 5.37 -12.65 17.83
CA ARG A 243 6.03 -11.37 18.13
C ARG A 243 5.03 -10.21 18.14
N THR A 244 4.08 -10.21 17.20
CA THR A 244 3.00 -9.22 17.15
C THR A 244 2.16 -9.28 18.42
N GLN A 245 1.75 -10.47 18.85
CA GLN A 245 0.94 -10.63 20.06
C GLN A 245 1.70 -10.21 21.32
N HIS A 246 3.01 -10.44 21.39
CA HIS A 246 3.85 -9.95 22.48
C HIS A 246 3.86 -8.42 22.55
N LEU A 247 4.09 -7.74 21.41
CA LEU A 247 4.06 -6.27 21.33
C LEU A 247 2.70 -5.69 21.72
N LEU A 248 1.61 -6.30 21.26
CA LEU A 248 0.24 -5.89 21.61
C LEU A 248 -0.10 -6.10 23.09
N SER A 249 0.55 -7.04 23.76
CA SER A 249 0.31 -7.31 25.20
C SER A 249 1.15 -6.45 26.15
N ALA A 250 2.22 -5.85 25.64
CA ALA A 250 3.14 -5.02 26.41
C ALA A 250 2.78 -3.52 26.42
N SER A 251 1.81 -3.11 25.57
CA SER A 251 1.29 -1.75 25.42
C SER A 251 0.01 -1.52 26.21
#